data_AF-A0A1L3ZN23-F1
#
_entry.id   AF-A0A1L3ZN23-F1
#
_cell.length_a   1.000
_cell.length_b   1.000
_cell.length_c   1.000
_cell.angle_alpha   90.00
_cell.angle_beta   90.00
_cell.angle_gamma   90.00
#
_symmetry.space_group_name_H-M   'P 1'
#
loop_
_entity.id
_entity.type
_entity.pdbx_description
1 polymer ?
#
loop_
_entity_poly.entity_id
_entity_poly.type
_entity_poly.pdbx_seq_one_letter_code
_entity_poly.pdbx_strand_id
1 'polypeptide(L)'
;MQSSGPHLIKAFEPLTNFAKIGYVASKWRLSMATMNVSLPGPMKDWVEAQARTGRYSNASDYVRDLIRRDQTRNDKIAAMQSFVEAGLQSGVGIRSKDELFAEAMARASKS
;
A
#
# COMPACT_ATOMS: atom_id res chain seq x y z
N MET A 1 26.65 8.03 65.62
CA MET A 1 26.60 6.56 65.72
C MET A 1 26.02 6.03 64.41
N GLN A 2 26.88 5.73 63.43
CA GLN A 2 26.52 5.07 62.16
C GLN A 2 27.42 3.83 62.05
N SER A 3 26.80 2.67 61.94
CA SER A 3 27.40 1.34 61.77
C SER A 3 26.76 0.76 60.51
N SER A 4 27.49 0.67 59.41
CA SER A 4 28.26 -0.52 58.94
C SER A 4 27.41 -1.59 58.27
N GLY A 5 27.68 -1.82 56.98
CA GLY A 5 27.29 -3.04 56.24
C GLY A 5 27.24 -2.83 54.72
N PRO A 6 28.28 -3.25 53.96
CA PRO A 6 28.26 -3.19 52.49
C PRO A 6 27.69 -4.49 51.90
N HIS A 7 26.62 -4.38 51.09
CA HIS A 7 26.12 -5.50 50.28
C HIS A 7 26.85 -5.56 48.94
N LEU A 8 27.56 -6.67 48.77
CA LEU A 8 28.34 -7.09 47.60
C LEU A 8 27.45 -7.35 46.39
N ILE A 9 27.49 -6.47 45.38
CA ILE A 9 26.99 -6.78 44.04
C ILE A 9 28.15 -7.38 43.24
N LYS A 10 28.01 -8.64 42.84
CA LYS A 10 28.99 -9.39 42.04
C LYS A 10 29.17 -8.75 40.65
N ALA A 11 30.43 -8.59 40.26
CA ALA A 11 30.84 -8.23 38.91
C ALA A 11 30.64 -9.39 37.91
N PHE A 12 30.19 -9.09 36.70
CA PHE A 12 30.53 -9.83 35.48
C PHE A 12 30.30 -8.89 34.27
N GLU A 13 31.39 -8.35 33.71
CA GLU A 13 31.39 -7.63 32.43
C GLU A 13 31.53 -8.62 31.23
N PRO A 14 31.75 -8.17 29.99
CA PRO A 14 30.77 -7.72 29.00
C PRO A 14 30.80 -8.64 27.74
N LEU A 15 30.13 -8.22 26.65
CA LEU A 15 30.35 -8.53 25.22
C LEU A 15 29.18 -9.19 24.46
N THR A 16 28.90 -8.55 23.32
CA THR A 16 28.51 -9.14 22.03
C THR A 16 27.17 -9.87 21.95
N ASN A 17 26.10 -9.12 21.68
CA ASN A 17 24.90 -9.71 21.10
C ASN A 17 24.95 -9.59 19.56
N PHE A 18 25.69 -10.53 18.94
CA PHE A 18 25.83 -10.75 17.50
C PHE A 18 24.63 -11.52 16.89
N ALA A 19 23.44 -11.47 17.50
CA ALA A 19 22.29 -12.30 17.10
C ALA A 19 21.05 -11.49 16.61
N LYS A 20 21.23 -10.30 16.01
CA LYS A 20 20.13 -9.52 15.39
C LYS A 20 20.15 -9.44 13.87
N ILE A 21 21.05 -10.16 13.19
CA ILE A 21 21.10 -10.19 11.70
C ILE A 21 20.22 -11.32 11.11
N GLY A 22 19.67 -12.21 11.94
CA GLY A 22 18.85 -13.35 11.47
C GLY A 22 17.34 -13.13 11.32
N TYR A 23 16.78 -12.00 11.78
CA TYR A 23 15.31 -11.83 11.85
C TYR A 23 14.68 -11.18 10.61
N VAL A 24 15.47 -10.66 9.66
CA VAL A 24 14.93 -9.94 8.48
C VAL A 24 14.89 -10.80 7.22
N ALA A 25 15.55 -11.97 7.21
CA ALA A 25 15.61 -12.83 6.02
C ALA A 25 14.43 -13.82 5.86
N SER A 26 13.61 -14.05 6.90
CA SER A 26 12.54 -15.07 6.86
C SER A 26 11.16 -14.55 6.49
N LYS A 27 10.93 -13.23 6.50
CA LYS A 27 9.61 -12.61 6.19
C LYS A 27 9.31 -12.48 4.69
N TRP A 28 10.27 -12.84 3.84
CA TRP A 28 10.07 -13.00 2.40
C TRP A 28 10.10 -14.46 1.95
N ARG A 29 9.64 -15.39 2.80
CA ARG A 29 9.07 -16.62 2.25
C ARG A 29 7.75 -16.20 1.60
N LEU A 30 7.77 -15.94 0.30
CA LEU A 30 6.60 -15.75 -0.54
C LEU A 30 5.70 -16.98 -0.43
N SER A 31 4.89 -17.08 0.63
CA SER A 31 3.81 -18.04 0.68
C SER A 31 2.74 -17.49 -0.24
N MET A 32 2.65 -18.05 -1.43
CA MET A 32 1.41 -17.94 -2.21
C MET A 32 0.28 -18.48 -1.34
N ALA A 33 -0.56 -17.59 -0.83
CA ALA A 33 -1.77 -18.00 -0.14
C ALA A 33 -2.71 -18.61 -1.18
N THR A 34 -2.97 -19.91 -1.07
CA THR A 34 -3.92 -20.60 -1.94
C THR A 34 -5.33 -20.30 -1.46
N MET A 35 -6.16 -19.76 -2.35
CA MET A 35 -7.58 -19.51 -2.11
C MET A 35 -8.39 -20.27 -3.18
N ASN A 36 -9.24 -21.20 -2.75
CA ASN A 36 -10.13 -21.92 -3.64
C ASN A 36 -11.43 -21.12 -3.84
N VAL A 37 -11.87 -20.99 -5.08
CA VAL A 37 -13.10 -20.27 -5.44
C VAL A 37 -13.91 -21.15 -6.38
N SER A 38 -15.16 -21.43 -6.01
CA SER A 38 -16.10 -22.15 -6.88
C SER A 38 -16.84 -21.17 -7.78
N LEU A 39 -16.87 -21.47 -9.08
CA LEU A 39 -17.53 -20.66 -10.09
C LEU A 39 -18.56 -21.51 -10.84
N PRO A 40 -19.71 -20.95 -11.25
CA PRO A 40 -20.57 -21.58 -12.24
C PRO A 40 -19.80 -21.91 -13.52
N GLY A 41 -20.19 -23.00 -14.20
CA GLY A 41 -19.52 -23.49 -15.42
C GLY A 41 -19.20 -22.38 -16.43
N PRO A 42 -20.18 -21.53 -16.83
CA PRO A 42 -19.94 -20.45 -17.78
C PRO A 42 -18.88 -19.44 -17.34
N MET A 43 -18.79 -19.14 -16.04
CA MET A 43 -17.79 -18.22 -15.49
C MET A 43 -16.41 -18.86 -15.49
N LYS A 44 -16.31 -20.15 -15.17
CA LYS A 44 -15.05 -20.91 -15.27
C LYS A 44 -14.53 -20.89 -16.71
N ASP A 45 -15.38 -21.21 -17.68
CA ASP A 45 -15.00 -21.28 -19.09
C ASP A 45 -14.52 -19.93 -19.61
N TRP A 46 -15.17 -18.85 -19.16
CA TRP A 46 -14.76 -17.49 -19.49
C TRP A 46 -13.38 -17.13 -18.89
N VAL A 47 -13.15 -17.44 -17.61
CA VAL A 47 -11.85 -17.24 -16.93
C VAL A 47 -10.73 -18.04 -17.63
N GLU A 48 -11.00 -19.27 -18.03
CA GLU A 48 -10.05 -20.10 -18.78
C GLU A 48 -9.78 -19.56 -20.19
N ALA A 49 -10.80 -19.00 -20.85
CA ALA A 49 -10.60 -18.31 -22.13
C ALA A 49 -9.65 -17.11 -21.99
N GLN A 50 -9.72 -16.35 -20.90
CA GLN A 50 -8.79 -15.24 -20.65
C GLN A 50 -7.34 -15.72 -20.48
N ALA A 51 -7.13 -16.86 -19.82
CA ALA A 51 -5.80 -17.47 -19.72
C ALA A 51 -5.23 -17.91 -21.07
N ARG A 52 -6.09 -18.37 -22.00
CA ARG A 52 -5.66 -18.79 -23.35
C ARG A 52 -5.26 -17.65 -24.29
N THR A 53 -5.49 -16.39 -23.92
CA THR A 53 -5.10 -15.22 -24.74
C THR A 53 -3.58 -14.99 -24.80
N GLY A 54 -2.79 -15.75 -24.04
CA GLY A 54 -1.34 -15.57 -23.92
C GLY A 54 -0.93 -14.45 -22.96
N ARG A 55 -1.89 -13.68 -22.43
CA ARG A 55 -1.66 -12.62 -21.45
C ARG A 55 -1.44 -13.14 -20.02
N TYR A 56 -1.97 -14.32 -19.71
CA TYR A 56 -1.91 -14.92 -18.38
C TYR A 56 -1.50 -16.39 -18.50
N SER A 57 -0.71 -16.90 -17.55
CA SER A 57 -0.23 -18.29 -17.61
C SER A 57 -1.31 -19.28 -17.15
N ASN A 58 -2.25 -18.83 -16.32
CA ASN A 58 -3.34 -19.66 -15.79
C ASN A 58 -4.52 -18.79 -15.29
N ALA A 59 -5.62 -19.45 -14.92
CA ALA A 59 -6.82 -18.82 -14.37
C ALA A 59 -6.54 -18.00 -13.10
N SER A 60 -5.70 -18.50 -12.19
CA SER A 60 -5.37 -17.80 -10.94
C SER A 60 -4.57 -16.52 -11.19
N ASP A 61 -3.73 -16.48 -12.22
CA ASP A 61 -3.01 -15.26 -12.63
C ASP A 61 -4.00 -14.18 -13.08
N TYR A 62 -4.99 -14.58 -13.88
CA TYR A 62 -6.05 -13.68 -14.31
C TYR A 62 -6.87 -13.16 -13.13
N VAL A 63 -7.28 -14.04 -12.21
CA VAL A 63 -8.04 -13.64 -11.01
C VAL A 63 -7.23 -12.69 -10.12
N ARG A 64 -5.93 -12.93 -9.91
CA ARG A 64 -5.06 -12.02 -9.15
C ARG A 64 -4.95 -10.65 -9.82
N ASP A 65 -4.89 -10.62 -11.16
CA ASP A 65 -4.89 -9.37 -11.91
C ASP A 65 -6.21 -8.60 -11.78
N LEU A 66 -7.35 -9.30 -11.81
CA LEU A 66 -8.65 -8.69 -11.55
C LEU A 66 -8.72 -8.05 -10.16
N ILE A 67 -8.26 -8.76 -9.13
CA ILE A 67 -8.25 -8.23 -7.74
C ILE A 67 -7.40 -6.96 -7.65
N ARG A 68 -6.21 -6.93 -8.28
CA ARG A 68 -5.36 -5.75 -8.26
C ARG A 68 -5.99 -4.56 -9.02
N ARG A 69 -6.67 -4.83 -10.14
CA ARG A 69 -7.39 -3.78 -10.88
C ARG A 69 -8.56 -3.23 -10.07
N ASP A 70 -9.27 -4.09 -9.34
CA ASP A 70 -10.34 -3.68 -8.44
C ASP A 70 -9.82 -2.77 -7.33
N GLN A 71 -8.74 -3.18 -6.65
CA GLN A 71 -8.08 -2.34 -5.63
C GLN A 71 -7.66 -0.99 -6.21
N THR A 72 -6.97 -0.99 -7.35
CA THR A 72 -6.52 0.26 -8.01
C THR A 72 -7.71 1.16 -8.39
N ARG A 73 -8.83 0.58 -8.83
CA ARG A 73 -10.04 1.33 -9.16
C ARG A 73 -10.63 1.96 -7.90
N ASN A 74 -10.73 1.19 -6.82
CA ASN A 74 -11.28 1.65 -5.55
C ASN A 74 -10.41 2.76 -4.94
N ASP A 75 -9.09 2.64 -5.00
CA ASP A 75 -8.15 3.67 -4.55
C ASP A 75 -8.33 4.98 -5.34
N LYS A 76 -8.48 4.90 -6.67
CA LYS A 76 -8.75 6.07 -7.52
C LYS A 76 -10.08 6.74 -7.19
N ILE A 77 -11.12 5.95 -6.92
CA ILE A 77 -12.43 6.46 -6.52
C ILE A 77 -12.31 7.18 -5.18
N ALA A 78 -11.66 6.56 -4.19
CA ALA A 78 -11.46 7.14 -2.87
C ALA A 78 -10.65 8.46 -2.94
N ALA A 79 -9.59 8.49 -3.75
CA ALA A 79 -8.80 9.70 -3.98
C ALA A 79 -9.64 10.82 -4.63
N MET A 80 -10.43 10.50 -5.65
CA MET A 80 -11.32 11.47 -6.30
C MET A 80 -12.37 12.01 -5.30
N GLN A 81 -13.00 11.15 -4.52
CA GLN A 81 -13.95 11.54 -3.48
C GLN A 81 -13.31 12.48 -2.45
N SER A 82 -12.08 12.20 -2.03
CA SER A 82 -11.34 13.08 -1.13
C SER A 82 -11.08 14.46 -1.72
N PHE A 83 -10.71 14.56 -3.01
CA PHE A 83 -10.53 15.86 -3.67
C PHE A 83 -11.84 16.63 -3.83
N VAL A 84 -12.94 15.93 -4.15
CA VAL A 84 -14.27 16.55 -4.21
C VAL A 84 -14.68 17.09 -2.85
N GLU A 85 -14.52 16.30 -1.79
CA GLU A 85 -14.82 16.73 -0.42
C GLU A 85 -14.00 17.96 -0.03
N ALA A 86 -12.68 17.94 -0.26
CA ALA A 86 -11.82 19.09 0.01
C ALA A 86 -12.26 20.34 -0.77
N GLY A 87 -12.68 20.18 -2.02
CA GLY A 87 -13.23 21.27 -2.83
C GLY A 87 -14.53 21.83 -2.27
N LEU A 88 -15.46 20.96 -1.86
CA LEU A 88 -16.72 21.38 -1.24
C LEU A 88 -16.49 22.13 0.08
N GLN A 89 -15.59 21.63 0.92
CA GLN A 89 -15.22 22.27 2.19
C GLN A 89 -14.46 23.59 2.01
N SER A 90 -13.80 23.79 0.85
CA SER A 90 -13.12 25.05 0.54
C SER A 90 -14.07 26.21 0.25
N GLY A 91 -15.36 25.94 0.09
CA GLY A 91 -16.40 26.92 -0.20
C GLY A 91 -16.40 27.39 -1.67
N VAL A 92 -17.27 28.35 -1.96
CA VAL A 92 -17.45 28.86 -3.33
C VAL A 92 -16.30 29.81 -3.69
N GLY A 93 -15.61 29.52 -4.79
CA GLY A 93 -14.60 30.40 -5.34
C GLY A 93 -15.20 31.71 -5.86
N ILE A 94 -14.59 32.84 -5.48
CA ILE A 94 -15.05 34.18 -5.89
C ILE A 94 -14.41 34.68 -7.20
N ARG A 95 -13.36 34.00 -7.68
CA ARG A 95 -12.63 34.40 -8.89
C ARG A 95 -13.41 34.04 -10.14
N SER A 96 -13.47 34.98 -11.07
CA SER A 96 -14.00 34.78 -12.40
C SER A 96 -13.09 33.86 -13.23
N LYS A 97 -13.64 33.34 -14.33
CA LYS A 97 -12.88 32.54 -15.30
C LYS A 97 -11.63 33.29 -15.80
N ASP A 98 -11.78 34.56 -16.18
CA ASP A 98 -10.69 35.32 -16.79
C ASP A 98 -9.53 35.54 -15.82
N GLU A 99 -9.83 35.82 -14.54
CA GLU A 99 -8.82 35.92 -13.48
C GLU A 99 -8.05 34.61 -13.27
N LEU A 100 -8.75 33.47 -13.29
CA LEU A 100 -8.12 32.14 -13.16
C LEU A 100 -7.19 31.84 -14.34
N PHE A 101 -7.60 32.16 -15.57
CA PHE A 101 -6.78 31.96 -16.76
C PHE A 101 -5.56 32.89 -16.79
N ALA A 102 -5.75 34.17 -16.43
CA ALA A 102 -4.66 35.13 -16.34
C ALA A 102 -3.59 34.68 -15.31
N GLU A 103 -4.03 34.21 -14.15
CA GLU A 103 -3.13 33.70 -13.11
C GLU A 103 -2.39 32.42 -13.55
N ALA A 104 -3.07 31.49 -14.21
CA ALA A 104 -2.45 30.29 -14.75
C ALA A 104 -1.36 30.61 -15.80
N MET A 105 -1.63 31.54 -16.71
CA MET A 105 -0.66 31.99 -17.71
C MET A 105 0.56 32.68 -17.08
N ALA A 106 0.34 33.54 -16.08
CA ALA A 106 1.41 34.19 -15.36
C ALA A 106 2.34 33.19 -14.67
N ARG A 107 1.78 32.13 -14.06
CA ARG A 107 2.56 31.04 -13.43
C ARG A 107 3.36 30.23 -14.46
N ALA A 108 2.73 29.87 -15.59
CA ALA A 108 3.39 29.12 -16.65
C ALA A 108 4.56 29.88 -17.27
N SER A 109 4.46 31.22 -17.41
CA SER A 109 5.53 32.06 -17.95
C SER A 109 6.73 32.30 -17.01
N LYS A 110 6.57 31.97 -15.73
CA LYS A 110 7.62 32.11 -14.68
C LYS A 110 8.43 30.83 -14.46
N SER A 111 8.06 29.73 -15.12
CA SER A 111 8.76 28.45 -15.06
C SER A 111 9.63 28.24 -16.29
#